data_AF-A0A535ZES6-F1
#
_entry.id   AF-A0A535ZES6-F1
#
_cell.length_a   1.000
_cell.length_b   1.000
_cell.length_c   1.000
_cell.angle_alpha   90.00
_cell.angle_beta   90.00
_cell.angle_gamma   90.00
#
_symmetry.space_group_name_H-M   'P 1'
#
loop_
_entity.id
_entity.type
_entity.pdbx_description
1 polymer ?
#
loop_
_entity_poly.entity_id
_entity_poly.type
_entity_poly.pdbx_seq_one_letter_code
_entity_poly.pdbx_strand_id
1 'polypeptide(L)'
;MREKYFERRQIKEAIQFAEAGGIAVHRNFDSYHGSTIRGLTREKPFLHVIGLRPALEEWGRVHGLRPEWIQPEKRRKVAHYDLFGPSAQALIERLKPGSGVD
;
A
#
# COMPACT_ATOMS: atom_id res chain seq x y z
N MET A 1 -13.23 -6.98 4.42
CA MET A 1 -12.47 -6.49 3.25
C MET A 1 -11.42 -7.52 2.85
N ARG A 2 -11.12 -7.72 1.55
CA ARG A 2 -10.10 -8.68 1.11
C ARG A 2 -8.76 -7.98 0.94
N GLU A 3 -7.80 -8.26 1.81
CA GLU A 3 -6.45 -7.70 1.79
C GLU A 3 -5.42 -8.78 1.47
N LYS A 4 -4.41 -8.45 0.65
CA LYS A 4 -3.34 -9.38 0.30
C LYS A 4 -2.02 -8.66 0.05
N TYR A 5 -0.94 -9.22 0.56
CA TYR A 5 0.42 -8.75 0.30
C TYR A 5 0.97 -9.28 -1.03
N PHE A 6 1.70 -8.43 -1.75
CA PHE A 6 2.33 -8.73 -3.02
C PHE A 6 3.78 -8.24 -3.02
N GLU A 7 4.70 -9.11 -3.41
CA GLU A 7 6.10 -8.74 -3.60
C GLU A 7 6.25 -7.88 -4.86
N ARG A 8 7.39 -7.18 -4.96
CA ARG A 8 7.69 -6.25 -6.06
C ARG A 8 7.42 -6.82 -7.45
N ARG A 9 7.86 -8.06 -7.68
CA ARG A 9 7.70 -8.78 -8.96
C ARG A 9 6.24 -9.06 -9.34
N GLN A 10 5.31 -8.92 -8.39
CA GLN A 10 3.89 -9.29 -8.53
C GLN A 10 2.98 -8.08 -8.77
N ILE A 11 3.51 -6.99 -9.35
CA ILE A 11 2.73 -5.76 -9.58
C ILE A 11 1.51 -6.00 -10.48
N LYS A 12 1.61 -6.89 -11.48
CA LYS A 12 0.48 -7.17 -12.38
C LYS A 12 -0.67 -7.85 -11.62
N GLU A 13 -0.33 -8.81 -10.78
CA GLU A 13 -1.26 -9.56 -9.93
C GLU A 13 -1.86 -8.66 -8.85
N ALA A 14 -1.06 -7.76 -8.26
CA ALA A 14 -1.53 -6.77 -7.30
C ALA A 14 -2.59 -5.85 -7.93
N ILE A 15 -2.33 -5.34 -9.14
CA ILE A 15 -3.29 -4.51 -9.88
C ILE A 15 -4.57 -5.29 -10.19
N GLN A 16 -4.44 -6.52 -10.72
CA GLN A 16 -5.61 -7.35 -11.03
C GLN A 16 -6.47 -7.65 -9.79
N PHE A 17 -5.83 -7.94 -8.66
CA PHE A 17 -6.52 -8.16 -7.39
C PHE A 17 -7.26 -6.89 -6.92
N ALA A 18 -6.61 -5.73 -7.05
CA ALA A 18 -7.20 -4.45 -6.72
C ALA A 18 -8.38 -4.07 -7.63
N GLU A 19 -8.26 -4.29 -8.94
CA GLU A 19 -9.32 -4.06 -9.92
C GLU A 19 -10.54 -4.98 -9.69
N ALA A 20 -10.32 -6.18 -9.14
CA ALA A 20 -11.38 -7.10 -8.73
C ALA A 20 -12.03 -6.73 -7.37
N GLY A 21 -11.73 -5.55 -6.82
CA GLY A 21 -12.28 -5.04 -5.56
C GLY A 21 -11.53 -5.49 -4.31
N GLY A 22 -10.30 -5.98 -4.44
CA GLY A 22 -9.40 -6.23 -3.31
C GLY A 22 -8.58 -5.00 -2.90
N ILE A 23 -7.90 -5.10 -1.76
CA ILE A 23 -6.84 -4.18 -1.33
C ILE A 23 -5.50 -4.90 -1.46
N ALA A 24 -4.69 -4.47 -2.41
CA ALA A 24 -3.36 -5.03 -2.65
C ALA A 24 -2.30 -4.21 -1.93
N VAL A 25 -1.63 -4.81 -0.94
CA VAL A 25 -0.47 -4.23 -0.27
C VAL A 25 0.78 -4.66 -1.02
N HIS A 26 1.33 -3.77 -1.84
CA HIS A 26 2.42 -4.05 -2.77
C HIS A 26 3.73 -3.41 -2.33
N ARG A 27 4.80 -4.20 -2.31
CA ARG A 27 6.15 -3.70 -2.08
C ARG A 27 6.71 -3.06 -3.35
N ASN A 28 6.75 -1.74 -3.39
CA ASN A 28 7.09 -1.02 -4.63
C ASN A 28 8.60 -0.87 -4.88
N PHE A 29 9.39 -0.45 -3.88
CA PHE A 29 10.84 -0.22 -4.03
C PHE A 29 11.65 -0.62 -2.79
N ASP A 30 12.87 -1.12 -3.00
CA ASP A 30 13.84 -1.41 -1.92
C ASP A 30 14.76 -0.23 -1.59
N SER A 31 14.83 0.78 -2.47
CA SER A 31 15.70 1.95 -2.33
C SER A 31 14.97 3.25 -2.70
N TYR A 32 14.27 3.82 -1.72
CA TYR A 32 14.15 5.27 -1.62
C TYR A 32 14.78 5.69 -0.30
N HIS A 33 15.75 6.60 -0.37
CA HIS A 33 16.31 7.34 0.75
C HIS A 33 16.29 8.81 0.32
N GLY A 34 15.45 9.63 0.95
CA GLY A 34 15.32 11.04 0.60
C GLY A 34 14.06 11.69 1.16
N SER A 35 14.19 12.96 1.52
CA SER A 35 13.11 13.87 1.93
C SER A 35 12.15 14.12 0.76
N THR A 36 10.85 14.14 1.04
CA THR A 36 9.88 14.65 0.07
C THR A 36 10.13 16.13 -0.22
N ILE A 37 9.62 16.65 -1.34
CA ILE A 37 9.58 18.10 -1.65
C ILE A 37 8.89 18.93 -0.54
N ARG A 38 8.22 18.27 0.42
CA ARG A 38 7.53 18.84 1.57
C ARG A 38 8.26 18.60 2.91
N GLY A 39 9.52 18.17 2.89
CA GLY A 39 10.34 17.99 4.10
C GLY A 39 10.01 16.76 4.95
N LEU A 40 9.09 15.89 4.52
CA LEU A 40 8.79 14.63 5.21
C LEU A 40 9.82 13.55 4.87
N THR A 41 10.40 12.92 5.89
CA THR A 41 11.31 11.78 5.76
C THR A 41 10.53 10.53 5.38
N ARG A 42 10.88 9.93 4.24
CA ARG A 42 10.33 8.63 3.83
C ARG A 42 11.15 7.52 4.46
N GLU A 43 10.72 7.03 5.61
CA GLU A 43 11.38 5.93 6.30
C GLU A 43 11.03 4.59 5.63
N LYS A 44 12.02 3.69 5.54
CA LYS A 44 11.77 2.30 5.11
C LYS A 44 11.09 1.52 6.25
N PRO A 45 10.25 0.51 5.95
CA PRO A 45 9.88 0.02 4.62
C PRO A 45 8.85 0.90 3.90
N PHE A 46 8.73 0.74 2.57
CA PHE A 46 7.79 1.48 1.73
C PHE A 46 6.79 0.54 1.05
N LEU A 47 5.51 0.86 1.13
CA LEU A 47 4.43 0.09 0.51
C LEU A 47 3.49 1.01 -0.26
N HIS A 48 2.96 0.47 -1.36
CA HIS A 48 1.77 0.97 -2.00
C HIS A 48 0.58 0.13 -1.55
N VAL A 49 -0.49 0.78 -1.11
CA VAL A 49 -1.78 0.11 -0.88
C VAL A 49 -2.69 0.49 -2.02
N ILE A 50 -3.00 -0.47 -2.88
CA ILE A 50 -3.67 -0.28 -4.17
C ILE A 50 -5.08 -0.86 -4.11
N GLY A 51 -6.06 -0.13 -4.63
CA GLY A 51 -7.47 -0.54 -4.62
C GLY A 51 -8.33 0.37 -5.46
N LEU A 52 -9.61 -0.01 -5.65
CA LEU A 52 -10.62 0.93 -6.13
C LEU A 52 -10.83 2.02 -5.07
N ARG A 53 -11.03 3.27 -5.50
CA ARG A 53 -11.11 4.42 -4.58
C ARG A 53 -12.11 4.25 -3.43
N PRO A 54 -13.38 3.82 -3.65
CA PRO A 54 -14.30 3.60 -2.53
C PRO A 54 -13.79 2.58 -1.51
N ALA A 55 -13.15 1.51 -1.98
CA ALA A 55 -12.57 0.48 -1.11
C ALA A 55 -11.36 1.03 -0.34
N LEU A 56 -10.52 1.87 -0.96
CA LEU A 56 -9.41 2.54 -0.28
C LEU A 56 -9.87 3.59 0.74
N GLU A 57 -10.97 4.29 0.49
CA GLU A 57 -11.52 5.23 1.46
C GLU A 57 -12.05 4.51 2.72
N GLU A 58 -12.72 3.38 2.53
CA GLU A 58 -13.14 2.52 3.65
C GLU A 58 -11.93 1.92 4.38
N TRP A 59 -10.98 1.34 3.64
CA TRP A 59 -9.76 0.77 4.20
C TRP A 59 -8.97 1.83 4.98
N GLY A 60 -8.80 3.00 4.37
CA GLY A 60 -8.10 4.14 4.97
C GLY A 60 -8.71 4.54 6.31
N ARG A 61 -10.05 4.67 6.39
CA ARG A 61 -10.74 5.00 7.65
C ARG A 61 -10.48 3.98 8.76
N VAL A 62 -10.47 2.69 8.44
CA VAL A 62 -10.14 1.62 9.41
C VAL A 62 -8.71 1.74 9.93
N HIS A 63 -7.79 2.21 9.08
CA HIS A 63 -6.38 2.41 9.40
C HIS A 63 -6.03 3.84 9.87
N GLY A 64 -7.04 4.70 10.12
CA GLY A 64 -6.82 6.09 10.56
C GLY A 64 -6.24 7.02 9.49
N LEU A 65 -6.32 6.64 8.21
CA LEU A 65 -5.86 7.43 7.07
C LEU A 65 -6.98 8.32 6.52
N ARG A 66 -6.56 9.47 5.99
CA ARG A 66 -7.47 10.46 5.41
C ARG A 66 -7.67 10.22 3.91
N PRO A 67 -8.91 10.21 3.37
CA PRO A 67 -9.19 10.03 1.94
C PRO A 67 -8.40 10.93 0.98
N GLU A 68 -8.11 12.16 1.38
CA GLU A 68 -7.31 13.14 0.64
C GLU A 68 -5.84 12.74 0.46
N TRP A 69 -5.35 11.74 1.20
CA TRP A 69 -4.02 11.16 0.98
C TRP A 69 -4.01 10.14 -0.16
N ILE A 70 -5.18 9.71 -0.67
CA ILE A 70 -5.29 8.81 -1.81
C ILE A 70 -4.72 9.51 -3.04
N GLN A 71 -3.62 8.95 -3.55
CA GLN A 71 -3.03 9.35 -4.80
C GLN A 71 -3.92 8.91 -5.98
N PRO A 72 -4.03 9.75 -7.03
CA PRO A 72 -4.99 9.54 -8.11
C PRO A 72 -4.68 8.30 -8.94
N GLU A 73 -5.74 7.79 -9.55
CA GLU A 73 -5.78 6.82 -10.63
C GLU A 73 -5.03 7.41 -11.84
N LYS A 74 -3.75 7.08 -12.00
CA LYS A 74 -2.96 7.54 -13.15
C LYS A 74 -3.41 6.80 -14.43
N ARG A 75 -2.57 5.92 -14.99
CA ARG A 75 -2.92 5.13 -16.19
C ARG A 75 -3.68 3.83 -15.86
N ARG A 76 -4.30 3.74 -14.69
CA ARG A 76 -4.91 2.51 -14.13
C ARG A 76 -6.25 2.87 -13.49
N LYS A 77 -7.15 1.90 -13.33
CA LYS A 77 -8.45 2.07 -12.67
C LYS A 77 -8.37 2.16 -11.14
N VAL A 78 -7.17 1.93 -10.58
CA VAL A 78 -6.93 1.82 -9.14
C VAL A 78 -6.16 3.02 -8.62
N ALA A 79 -6.53 3.48 -7.43
CA ALA A 79 -5.85 4.53 -6.69
C ALA A 79 -4.85 3.90 -5.71
N HIS A 80 -4.08 4.71 -4.98
CA HIS A 80 -3.19 4.18 -3.95
C HIS A 80 -2.95 5.10 -2.76
N TYR A 81 -2.64 4.51 -1.60
CA TYR A 81 -1.89 5.16 -0.53
C TYR A 81 -0.41 4.79 -0.62
N ASP A 82 0.42 5.72 -0.19
CA ASP A 82 1.84 5.53 0.10
C ASP A 82 2.03 5.38 1.61
N LEU A 83 2.60 4.26 2.06
CA LEU A 83 2.89 3.99 3.47
C LEU A 83 4.36 3.77 3.71
N PHE A 84 4.84 4.25 4.85
CA PHE A 84 6.26 4.32 5.20
C PHE A 84 6.49 3.83 6.63
N GLY A 85 7.73 3.47 6.95
CA GLY A 85 8.21 3.24 8.31
C GLY A 85 7.35 2.24 9.10
N PRO A 86 7.05 2.53 10.39
CA PRO A 86 6.33 1.60 11.27
C PRO A 86 4.95 1.15 10.74
N SER A 87 4.21 2.04 10.06
CA SER A 87 2.89 1.68 9.50
C SER A 87 3.02 0.68 8.36
N ALA A 88 4.05 0.82 7.53
CA ALA A 88 4.33 -0.16 6.48
C ALA A 88 4.85 -1.48 7.06
N GLN A 89 5.70 -1.41 8.09
CA GLN A 89 6.23 -2.60 8.77
C GLN A 89 5.10 -3.46 9.36
N ALA A 90 4.16 -2.85 10.07
CA ALA A 90 3.02 -3.56 10.66
C ALA A 90 2.14 -4.28 9.61
N LEU A 91 2.01 -3.71 8.40
CA LEU A 91 1.28 -4.38 7.32
C LEU A 91 2.04 -5.57 6.75
N ILE A 92 3.37 -5.49 6.63
CA ILE A 92 4.19 -6.62 6.20
C ILE A 92 4.03 -7.76 7.20
N GLU A 93 4.22 -7.49 8.49
CA GLU A 93 4.11 -8.50 9.56
C GLU A 93 2.74 -9.18 9.58
N ARG A 94 1.67 -8.42 9.37
CA ARG A 94 0.31 -8.97 9.36
C ARG A 94 -0.02 -9.79 8.11
N LEU A 95 0.47 -9.39 6.93
CA LEU A 95 -0.06 -9.89 5.65
C LEU A 95 0.93 -10.75 4.87
N LYS A 96 2.23 -10.61 5.09
CA LYS A 96 3.22 -11.38 4.35
C LYS A 96 3.23 -12.82 4.88
N PRO A 97 3.01 -13.84 4.01
CA PRO A 97 3.05 -15.24 4.43
C PRO A 97 4.40 -15.60 5.04
N GLY A 98 4.40 -16.24 6.21
CA GLY A 98 5.62 -16.61 6.94
C GLY A 98 6.23 -15.53 7.85
N SER A 99 5.49 -14.44 8.10
CA SER A 99 5.90 -13.37 9.05
C SER A 99 5.33 -13.58 10.46
N GLY A 100 4.56 -14.66 10.66
CA GLY A 100 4.20 -15.12 11.99
C GLY A 100 5.47 -15.61 12.67
N VAL A 101 5.80 -14.97 13.78
CA VAL A 101 6.67 -15.55 14.81
C VAL A 101 6.08 -16.93 15.16
N ASP A 102 6.81 -17.99 14.82
CA ASP A 102 6.86 -19.19 15.66
C ASP A 102 7.71 -18.88 16.91
#